data_AF-A0A6G3CEV1-F1
#
_entry.id   AF-A0A6G3CEV1-F1
#
_cell.length_a   1.000
_cell.length_b   1.000
_cell.length_c   1.000
_cell.angle_alpha   90.00
_cell.angle_beta   90.00
_cell.angle_gamma   90.00
#
_symmetry.space_group_name_H-M   'P 1'
#
loop_
_entity.id
_entity.type
_entity.pdbx_description
1 polymer ?
#
loop_
_entity_poly.entity_id
_entity_poly.type
_entity_poly.pdbx_seq_one_letter_code
_entity_poly.pdbx_strand_id
1 'polypeptide(L)'
;MARPEKGIPATAALEVAELARELRALRRSSGLTYKELSDRSHYSAAALSTAASGKTVSTWLVVEAFVRGCSPTADLTTWRRLYQNAQTRADADAARAKTKVAEITTAENDKAEDRAEPFPHLRLGTRRKTATEPETVPAAQPDGLLALVQRFMDVHGQLNAQTPDDLQRVSSLTLDHVHTALALCTTPRDVLDVMNELVAHKGLTIGDLERRSQAAYPISGATFAHVLGGDELPTTEWLAIFLRACGVDQERTLIWHYTTTRIKIAQLRHRTTPPPLIPTLGEPESKAKYRERMLMMALGVASILMAIGISAAQIFAS
;
A
#
# COMPACT_ATOMS: atom_id res chain seq x y z
N MET A 1 -19.79 11.70 -25.12
CA MET A 1 -19.43 10.93 -23.92
C MET A 1 -18.84 11.88 -22.88
N ALA A 2 -19.12 11.68 -21.59
CA ALA A 2 -18.48 12.47 -20.53
C ALA A 2 -16.98 12.15 -20.46
N ARG A 3 -16.14 13.16 -20.23
CA ARG A 3 -14.70 12.97 -20.05
C ARG A 3 -14.44 12.04 -18.85
N PRO A 4 -13.57 11.02 -18.97
CA PRO A 4 -13.24 10.14 -17.86
C PRO A 4 -12.73 10.92 -16.65
N GLU A 5 -13.16 10.53 -15.46
CA GLU A 5 -12.63 11.10 -14.22
C GLU A 5 -11.15 10.72 -14.05
N LYS A 6 -10.34 11.68 -13.61
CA LYS A 6 -8.95 11.38 -13.22
C LYS A 6 -8.94 10.47 -11.99
N GLY A 7 -7.93 9.60 -11.90
CA GLY A 7 -7.70 8.78 -10.71
C GLY A 7 -7.59 9.63 -9.44
N ILE A 8 -8.06 9.08 -8.32
CA ILE A 8 -7.85 9.69 -7.00
C ILE A 8 -6.33 9.67 -6.73
N PRO A 9 -5.71 10.77 -6.27
CA PRO A 9 -4.27 10.81 -6.02
C PRO A 9 -3.85 9.72 -5.03
N ALA A 10 -2.78 8.97 -5.35
CA ALA A 10 -2.24 7.94 -4.45
C ALA A 10 -1.67 8.53 -3.15
N THR A 11 -1.34 9.83 -3.15
CA THR A 11 -0.83 10.58 -2.00
C THR A 11 -1.95 11.14 -1.11
N ALA A 12 -3.22 11.02 -1.50
CA ALA A 12 -4.33 11.48 -0.68
C ALA A 12 -4.46 10.58 0.57
N ALA A 13 -4.77 11.18 1.71
CA ALA A 13 -5.08 10.41 2.91
C ALA A 13 -6.28 9.48 2.68
N LEU A 14 -6.29 8.34 3.38
CA LEU A 14 -7.22 7.25 3.13
C LEU A 14 -8.68 7.69 3.24
N GLU A 15 -8.99 8.51 4.25
CA GLU A 15 -10.32 9.01 4.58
C GLU A 15 -10.82 10.00 3.51
N VAL A 16 -9.93 10.84 2.98
CA VAL A 16 -10.24 11.78 1.89
C VAL A 16 -10.48 11.01 0.59
N ALA A 17 -9.67 9.99 0.33
CA ALA A 17 -9.83 9.10 -0.82
C ALA A 17 -11.12 8.27 -0.74
N GLU A 18 -11.51 7.82 0.46
CA GLU A 18 -12.74 7.10 0.72
C GLU A 18 -13.98 7.97 0.44
N LEU A 19 -14.04 9.18 1.01
CA LEU A 19 -15.14 10.12 0.76
C LEU A 19 -15.32 10.38 -0.76
N ALA A 20 -14.22 10.62 -1.47
CA ALA A 20 -14.25 10.83 -2.91
C ALA A 20 -14.73 9.59 -3.69
N ARG A 21 -14.32 8.39 -3.26
CA ARG A 21 -14.73 7.13 -3.88
C ARG A 21 -16.22 6.87 -3.71
N GLU A 22 -16.74 7.10 -2.51
CA GLU A 22 -18.15 6.95 -2.20
C GLU A 22 -19.01 7.95 -2.98
N LEU A 23 -18.60 9.22 -3.06
CA LEU A 23 -19.30 10.21 -3.90
C LEU A 23 -19.35 9.80 -5.38
N ARG A 24 -18.23 9.28 -5.91
CA ARG A 24 -18.19 8.76 -7.29
C ARG A 24 -19.04 7.50 -7.47
N ALA A 25 -19.11 6.63 -6.47
CA ALA A 25 -19.96 5.45 -6.49
C ALA A 25 -21.45 5.85 -6.51
N LEU A 26 -21.84 6.78 -5.64
CA LEU A 26 -23.20 7.32 -5.57
C LEU A 26 -23.62 8.02 -6.87
N ARG A 27 -22.74 8.81 -7.49
CA ARG A 27 -23.02 9.44 -8.78
C ARG A 27 -23.16 8.41 -9.91
N ARG A 28 -22.33 7.36 -9.89
CA ARG A 28 -22.41 6.29 -10.90
C ARG A 28 -23.69 5.48 -10.76
N SER A 29 -24.13 5.20 -9.53
CA SER A 29 -25.37 4.46 -9.29
C SER A 29 -26.62 5.29 -9.63
N SER A 30 -26.57 6.62 -9.49
CA SER A 30 -27.66 7.52 -9.93
C SER A 30 -27.69 7.75 -11.45
N GLY A 31 -26.63 7.37 -12.17
CA GLY A 31 -26.51 7.57 -13.61
C GLY A 31 -26.30 9.02 -14.05
N LEU A 32 -26.18 9.96 -13.11
CA LEU A 32 -26.09 11.38 -13.41
C LEU A 32 -24.69 11.78 -13.86
N THR A 33 -24.62 12.61 -14.90
CA THR A 33 -23.42 13.37 -15.22
C THR A 33 -23.22 14.51 -14.20
N TYR A 34 -22.00 15.06 -14.11
CA TYR A 34 -21.77 16.24 -13.28
C TYR A 34 -22.59 17.46 -13.71
N LYS A 35 -22.98 17.54 -14.99
CA LYS A 35 -23.83 18.62 -15.50
C LYS A 35 -25.26 18.45 -14.99
N GLU A 36 -25.84 17.25 -15.10
CA GLU A 36 -27.19 16.99 -14.58
C GLU A 36 -27.23 17.08 -13.05
N LEU A 37 -26.17 16.66 -12.36
CA LEU A 37 -26.05 16.83 -10.92
C LEU A 37 -25.92 18.32 -10.54
N SER A 38 -25.24 19.12 -11.36
CA SER A 38 -25.14 20.58 -11.18
C SER A 38 -26.53 21.22 -11.23
N ASP A 39 -27.36 20.80 -12.18
CA ASP A 39 -28.73 21.31 -12.33
C ASP A 39 -29.61 20.93 -11.12
N ARG A 40 -29.40 19.75 -10.52
CA ARG A 40 -30.18 19.26 -9.36
C ARG A 40 -29.70 19.77 -8.01
N SER A 41 -28.41 20.07 -7.87
CA SER A 41 -27.80 20.46 -6.59
C SER A 41 -27.57 21.96 -6.47
N HIS A 42 -27.77 22.72 -7.55
CA HIS A 42 -27.48 24.17 -7.64
C HIS A 42 -26.01 24.54 -7.37
N TYR A 43 -25.10 23.57 -7.41
CA TYR A 43 -23.65 23.77 -7.38
C TYR A 43 -23.05 23.54 -8.75
N SER A 44 -22.01 24.29 -9.11
CA SER A 44 -21.37 24.13 -10.42
C SER A 44 -20.78 22.72 -10.60
N ALA A 45 -20.83 22.21 -11.84
CA ALA A 45 -20.20 20.94 -12.20
C ALA A 45 -18.70 20.88 -11.81
N ALA A 46 -18.00 22.03 -11.81
CA ALA A 46 -16.62 22.14 -11.37
C ALA A 46 -16.45 21.95 -9.85
N ALA A 47 -17.35 22.51 -9.04
CA ALA A 47 -17.35 22.32 -7.59
C ALA A 47 -17.65 20.85 -7.23
N LEU A 48 -18.64 20.24 -7.89
CA LEU A 48 -19.00 18.83 -7.68
C LEU A 48 -17.87 17.87 -8.12
N SER A 49 -17.22 18.17 -9.25
CA SER A 49 -16.06 17.40 -9.72
C SER A 49 -14.87 17.54 -8.76
N THR A 50 -14.66 18.73 -8.21
CA THR A 50 -13.64 18.97 -7.18
C THR A 50 -13.94 18.19 -5.90
N ALA A 51 -15.19 18.18 -5.43
CA ALA A 51 -15.62 17.40 -4.27
C ALA A 51 -15.37 15.89 -4.45
N ALA A 52 -15.58 15.38 -5.66
CA ALA A 52 -15.31 13.99 -6.01
C ALA A 52 -13.83 13.72 -6.39
N SER A 53 -12.95 14.73 -6.41
CA SER A 53 -11.58 14.56 -6.92
C SER A 53 -10.66 13.79 -5.96
N GLY A 54 -10.91 13.88 -4.66
CA GLY A 54 -10.04 13.34 -3.61
C GLY A 54 -8.76 14.15 -3.39
N LYS A 55 -8.66 15.36 -3.93
CA LYS A 55 -7.52 16.28 -3.69
C LYS A 55 -7.71 17.12 -2.43
N THR A 56 -8.94 17.55 -2.18
CA THR A 56 -9.32 18.40 -1.06
C THR A 56 -10.69 17.99 -0.56
N VAL A 57 -10.94 18.19 0.73
CA VAL A 57 -12.26 18.02 1.32
C VAL A 57 -13.04 19.32 1.08
N SER A 58 -14.17 19.23 0.38
CA SER A 58 -15.05 20.39 0.14
C SER A 58 -15.84 20.74 1.40
N THR A 59 -16.63 21.82 1.37
CA THR A 59 -17.52 22.11 2.51
C THR A 59 -18.66 21.09 2.61
N TRP A 60 -19.17 20.88 3.84
CA TRP A 60 -20.29 19.97 4.08
C TRP A 60 -21.49 20.25 3.17
N LEU A 61 -21.82 21.52 2.92
CA LEU A 61 -22.95 21.91 2.07
C LEU A 61 -22.83 21.36 0.64
N VAL A 62 -21.62 21.35 0.07
CA VAL A 62 -21.39 20.79 -1.28
C VAL A 62 -21.57 19.27 -1.26
N VAL A 63 -21.08 18.59 -0.21
CA VAL A 63 -21.21 17.13 -0.05
C VAL A 63 -22.68 16.74 0.16
N GLU A 64 -23.40 17.44 1.02
CA GLU A 64 -24.82 17.22 1.26
C GLU A 64 -25.65 17.42 0.00
N ALA A 65 -25.42 18.52 -0.74
CA ALA A 65 -26.14 18.77 -1.98
C ALA A 65 -25.79 17.76 -3.08
N PHE A 66 -24.54 17.29 -3.13
CA PHE A 66 -24.15 16.19 -4.01
C PHE A 66 -24.95 14.93 -3.70
N VAL A 67 -25.00 14.54 -2.42
CA VAL A 67 -25.68 13.32 -1.98
C VAL A 67 -27.18 13.41 -2.25
N ARG A 68 -27.83 14.51 -1.84
CA ARG A 68 -29.27 14.74 -2.09
C ARG A 68 -29.59 14.82 -3.58
N GLY A 69 -28.71 15.41 -4.39
CA GLY A 69 -28.89 15.51 -5.84
C GLY A 69 -28.83 14.15 -6.55
N CYS A 70 -28.00 13.22 -6.05
CA CYS A 70 -27.92 11.85 -6.54
C CYS A 70 -29.00 10.93 -5.98
N SER A 71 -29.34 11.08 -4.70
CA SER A 71 -30.36 10.28 -4.02
C SER A 71 -31.08 11.14 -2.97
N PRO A 72 -32.32 11.58 -3.25
CA PRO A 72 -33.09 12.41 -2.31
C PRO A 72 -33.41 11.72 -0.98
N THR A 73 -33.38 10.38 -0.95
CA THR A 73 -33.70 9.56 0.23
C THR A 73 -32.47 9.02 0.94
N ALA A 74 -31.27 9.46 0.57
CA ALA A 74 -30.04 8.98 1.19
C ALA A 74 -29.94 9.37 2.68
N ASP A 75 -29.45 8.43 3.50
CA ASP A 75 -29.15 8.67 4.90
C ASP A 75 -27.94 9.60 5.07
N LEU A 76 -28.19 10.86 5.44
CA LEU A 76 -27.17 11.87 5.64
C LEU A 76 -26.28 11.62 6.86
N THR A 77 -26.70 10.79 7.82
CA THR A 77 -25.90 10.54 9.04
C THR A 77 -24.63 9.77 8.71
N THR A 78 -24.72 8.75 7.88
CA THR A 78 -23.57 7.99 7.37
C THR A 78 -22.62 8.88 6.58
N TRP A 79 -23.14 9.74 5.70
CA TRP A 79 -22.35 10.70 4.93
C TRP A 79 -21.68 11.76 5.81
N ARG A 80 -22.36 12.20 6.87
CA ARG A 80 -21.81 13.18 7.82
C ARG A 80 -20.62 12.62 8.57
N ARG A 81 -20.67 11.34 8.97
CA ARG A 81 -19.54 10.66 9.61
C ARG A 81 -18.35 10.51 8.66
N LEU A 82 -18.58 10.05 7.43
CA LEU A 82 -17.53 9.95 6.41
C LEU A 82 -16.87 11.32 6.15
N TYR A 83 -17.67 12.37 6.06
CA TYR A 83 -17.19 13.73 5.91
C TYR A 83 -16.33 14.19 7.08
N GLN A 84 -16.78 13.96 8.32
CA GLN A 84 -16.05 14.35 9.53
C GLN A 84 -14.68 13.66 9.62
N ASN A 85 -14.61 12.37 9.26
CA ASN A 85 -13.34 11.64 9.23
C ASN A 85 -12.36 12.25 8.21
N ALA A 86 -12.85 12.51 6.99
CA ALA A 86 -12.05 13.13 5.95
C ALA A 86 -11.58 14.55 6.35
N GLN A 87 -12.46 15.34 6.96
CA GLN A 87 -12.15 16.70 7.40
C GLN A 87 -11.10 16.70 8.51
N THR A 88 -11.28 15.87 9.54
CA THR A 88 -10.33 15.73 10.66
C THR A 88 -8.94 15.38 10.15
N ARG A 89 -8.86 14.47 9.17
CA ARG A 89 -7.58 14.10 8.56
C ARG A 89 -6.96 15.21 7.74
N ALA A 90 -7.76 15.90 6.92
CA ALA A 90 -7.29 17.03 6.13
C ALA A 90 -6.76 18.16 7.02
N ASP A 91 -7.41 18.42 8.15
CA ASP A 91 -6.98 19.42 9.13
C ASP A 91 -5.66 19.01 9.82
N ALA A 92 -5.49 17.72 10.15
CA ALA A 92 -4.25 17.19 10.70
C ALA A 92 -3.08 17.29 9.71
N ASP A 93 -3.30 16.97 8.44
CA ASP A 93 -2.29 17.09 7.39
C ASP A 93 -1.93 18.57 7.13
N ALA A 94 -2.92 19.47 7.17
CA ALA A 94 -2.68 20.91 7.07
C ALA A 94 -1.92 21.48 8.27
N ALA A 95 -2.21 21.02 9.48
CA ALA A 95 -1.46 21.39 10.68
C ALA A 95 0.00 20.92 10.60
N ARG A 96 0.24 19.67 10.18
CA ARG A 96 1.59 19.12 9.99
C ARG A 96 2.38 19.89 8.93
N ALA A 97 1.73 20.30 7.84
CA ALA A 97 2.36 21.12 6.81
C ALA A 97 2.79 22.49 7.36
N LYS A 98 1.94 23.15 8.17
CA LYS A 98 2.27 24.43 8.82
C LYS A 98 3.44 24.30 9.80
N THR A 99 3.48 23.25 10.62
CA THR A 99 4.61 22.98 11.53
C THR A 99 5.92 22.80 10.78
N LYS A 100 5.91 22.03 9.68
CA LYS A 100 7.10 21.81 8.86
C LYS A 100 7.61 23.09 8.20
N VAL A 101 6.71 23.95 7.73
CA VAL A 101 7.10 25.25 7.15
C VAL A 101 7.67 26.18 8.23
N ALA A 102 7.08 26.20 9.42
CA ALA A 102 7.59 26.99 10.55
C ALA A 102 9.01 26.54 10.95
N GLU A 103 9.24 25.24 11.08
CA GLU A 103 10.55 24.66 11.45
C GLU A 103 11.64 24.96 10.40
N ILE A 104 11.29 24.94 9.11
CA ILE A 104 12.20 25.33 8.02
C ILE A 104 12.53 26.83 8.09
N THR A 105 11.54 27.70 8.37
CA THR A 105 11.78 29.15 8.51
C THR A 105 12.60 29.51 9.76
N THR A 106 12.49 28.77 10.86
CA THR A 106 13.31 29.01 12.06
C THR A 106 14.76 28.61 11.84
N ALA A 107 15.00 27.47 11.18
CA ALA A 107 16.36 26.99 10.88
C ALA A 107 17.13 27.87 9.87
N GLU A 108 16.42 28.64 9.05
CA GLU A 108 17.01 29.59 8.11
C GLU A 108 17.36 30.93 8.77
N ASN A 109 16.66 31.30 9.85
CA ASN A 109 16.93 32.53 10.62
C ASN A 109 18.11 32.37 11.58
N ASP A 110 18.29 31.19 12.20
CA ASP A 110 19.43 30.91 13.11
C ASP A 110 20.79 30.87 12.39
N LYS A 111 20.80 30.69 11.06
CA LYS A 111 22.04 30.72 10.25
C LYS A 111 22.49 32.12 9.84
N ALA A 112 21.70 33.16 10.12
CA ALA A 112 22.00 34.52 9.69
C ALA A 112 22.71 35.39 10.75
N GLU A 113 22.71 35.00 12.03
CA GLU A 113 23.26 35.84 13.12
C GLU A 113 24.66 35.45 13.64
N ASP A 114 25.21 34.29 13.29
CA ASP A 114 26.55 33.90 13.79
C ASP A 114 27.64 34.04 12.72
N ARG A 115 28.02 35.29 12.43
CA ARG A 115 29.24 35.62 11.68
C ARG A 115 30.00 36.76 12.37
N ALA A 116 30.78 36.41 13.41
CA ALA A 116 31.94 37.20 13.84
C ALA A 116 32.93 36.40 14.73
N GLU A 117 33.93 35.79 14.08
CA GLU A 117 35.35 35.59 14.52
C GLU A 117 35.66 34.74 15.79
N PRO A 118 36.92 34.32 16.06
CA PRO A 118 37.97 33.74 15.21
C PRO A 118 38.43 32.35 15.73
N PHE A 119 38.90 31.48 14.82
CA PHE A 119 39.42 30.14 15.12
C PHE A 119 40.67 30.12 16.03
N PRO A 120 40.76 29.18 16.99
CA PRO A 120 42.05 28.71 17.49
C PRO A 120 42.31 27.22 17.18
N HIS A 121 43.32 27.03 16.32
CA HIS A 121 44.38 26.01 16.33
C HIS A 121 44.04 24.53 16.58
N LEU A 122 44.24 23.71 15.54
CA LEU A 122 44.41 22.25 15.63
C LEU A 122 45.55 21.87 16.58
N ARG A 123 45.22 21.07 17.60
CA ARG A 123 46.19 20.17 18.25
C ARG A 123 45.89 18.73 17.85
N LEU A 124 46.77 18.15 17.04
CA LEU A 124 46.86 16.71 16.83
C LEU A 124 47.32 16.05 18.14
N GLY A 125 46.36 15.64 18.96
CA GLY A 125 46.56 14.72 20.07
C GLY A 125 46.28 13.30 19.62
N THR A 126 47.33 12.55 19.28
CA THR A 126 47.27 11.09 19.14
C THR A 126 46.89 10.47 20.48
N ARG A 127 45.61 10.12 20.67
CA ARG A 127 45.15 9.38 21.85
C ARG A 127 44.35 8.14 21.47
N ARG A 128 45.11 7.05 21.37
CA ARG A 128 44.80 5.65 21.74
C ARG A 128 43.32 5.28 21.91
N LYS A 129 42.84 4.49 20.94
CA LYS A 129 41.62 3.68 20.94
C LYS A 129 41.40 3.01 22.30
N THR A 130 40.34 3.40 23.00
CA THR A 130 39.74 2.64 24.10
C THR A 130 38.29 2.37 23.72
N ALA A 131 37.92 1.10 23.77
CA ALA A 131 36.58 0.60 23.55
C ALA A 131 35.67 0.97 24.73
N THR A 132 34.36 0.72 24.55
CA THR A 132 33.21 0.99 25.46
C THR A 132 32.63 2.38 25.20
N GLU A 133 31.43 2.58 24.66
CA GLU A 133 30.13 1.93 24.90
C GLU A 133 29.23 2.23 23.68
N PRO A 134 28.29 1.35 23.27
CA PRO A 134 27.45 1.61 22.11
C PRO A 134 26.50 2.77 22.39
N GLU A 135 26.72 3.85 21.67
CA GLU A 135 25.79 4.95 21.46
C GLU A 135 24.40 4.37 21.19
N THR A 136 23.47 4.61 22.10
CA THR A 136 22.07 4.18 22.01
C THR A 136 21.45 4.78 20.76
N VAL A 137 21.49 3.99 19.69
CA VAL A 137 20.59 4.11 18.55
C VAL A 137 19.18 4.16 19.13
N PRO A 138 18.37 5.21 18.86
CA PRO A 138 16.98 5.18 19.29
C PRO A 138 16.34 3.91 18.71
N ALA A 139 15.78 3.09 19.59
CA ALA A 139 15.27 1.77 19.25
C ALA A 139 14.43 1.85 17.97
N ALA A 140 14.87 1.14 16.93
CA ALA A 140 13.98 0.77 15.84
C ALA A 140 12.74 0.16 16.49
N GLN A 141 11.58 0.76 16.26
CA GLN A 141 10.29 0.34 16.82
C GLN A 141 10.11 -1.16 16.51
N PRO A 142 10.26 -2.10 17.47
CA PRO A 142 10.41 -3.50 17.14
C PRO A 142 9.13 -4.25 17.48
N ASP A 143 7.99 -3.70 17.08
CA ASP A 143 6.73 -4.43 17.19
C ASP A 143 6.26 -4.66 15.75
N GLY A 144 6.45 -5.88 15.26
CA GLY A 144 5.84 -6.31 14.02
C GLY A 144 4.31 -6.22 14.11
N LEU A 145 3.62 -6.29 12.97
CA LEU A 145 2.20 -5.98 12.87
C LEU A 145 1.35 -6.83 13.84
N LEU A 146 1.72 -8.09 14.05
CA LEU A 146 1.00 -8.97 14.97
C LEU A 146 1.23 -8.56 16.43
N ALA A 147 2.46 -8.21 16.83
CA ALA A 147 2.77 -7.67 18.15
C ALA A 147 2.01 -6.37 18.46
N LEU A 148 1.88 -5.47 17.48
CA LEU A 148 1.07 -4.25 17.62
C LEU A 148 -0.40 -4.57 17.81
N VAL A 149 -0.96 -5.44 16.97
CA VAL A 149 -2.36 -5.87 17.08
C VAL A 149 -2.63 -6.51 18.43
N GLN A 150 -1.74 -7.40 18.88
CA GLN A 150 -1.85 -8.03 20.20
C GLN A 150 -1.86 -6.99 21.31
N ARG A 151 -0.93 -6.02 21.31
CA ARG A 151 -0.90 -4.95 22.32
C ARG A 151 -2.20 -4.15 22.35
N PHE A 152 -2.74 -3.76 21.19
CA PHE A 152 -3.98 -2.98 21.14
C PHE A 152 -5.20 -3.79 21.60
N MET A 153 -5.28 -5.05 21.20
CA MET A 153 -6.41 -5.92 21.55
C MET A 153 -6.38 -6.34 23.02
N ASP A 154 -5.19 -6.58 23.59
CA ASP A 154 -5.03 -6.87 25.02
C ASP A 154 -5.46 -5.67 25.89
N VAL A 155 -5.16 -4.44 25.48
CA VAL A 155 -5.63 -3.21 26.17
C VAL A 155 -7.16 -3.11 26.14
N HIS A 156 -7.79 -3.38 24.99
CA HIS A 156 -9.25 -3.39 24.89
C HIS A 156 -9.89 -4.52 25.71
N GLY A 157 -9.26 -5.69 25.75
CA GLY A 157 -9.69 -6.82 26.57
C GLY A 157 -9.64 -6.51 28.06
N GLN A 158 -8.55 -5.90 28.53
CA GLN A 158 -8.36 -5.51 29.93
C GLN A 158 -9.35 -4.45 30.40
N LEU A 159 -9.70 -3.48 29.54
CA LEU A 159 -10.72 -2.47 29.84
C LEU A 159 -12.14 -3.05 29.94
N ASN A 160 -12.41 -4.17 29.25
CA ASN A 160 -13.71 -4.83 29.23
C ASN A 160 -13.83 -6.00 30.22
N ALA A 161 -12.71 -6.46 30.80
CA ALA A 161 -12.70 -7.59 31.72
C ALA A 161 -13.27 -7.20 33.09
N GLN A 162 -14.36 -7.84 33.50
CA GLN A 162 -14.96 -7.66 34.82
C GLN A 162 -14.51 -8.74 35.83
N THR A 163 -13.95 -9.86 35.34
CA THR A 163 -13.54 -11.01 36.16
C THR A 163 -12.20 -11.61 35.69
N PRO A 164 -11.40 -12.26 36.56
CA PRO A 164 -10.11 -12.85 36.18
C PRO A 164 -10.21 -13.95 35.10
N ASP A 165 -11.32 -14.69 35.04
CA ASP A 165 -11.61 -15.68 33.99
C ASP A 165 -11.76 -15.04 32.59
N ASP A 166 -12.12 -13.76 32.52
CA ASP A 166 -12.22 -13.04 31.24
C ASP A 166 -10.83 -12.81 30.62
N LEU A 167 -9.79 -12.64 31.43
CA LEU A 167 -8.41 -12.47 30.95
C LEU A 167 -7.86 -13.75 30.30
N GLN A 168 -8.22 -14.92 30.82
CA GLN A 168 -7.80 -16.21 30.26
C GLN A 168 -8.52 -16.52 28.94
N ARG A 169 -9.76 -16.01 28.76
CA ARG A 169 -10.45 -16.00 27.47
C ARG A 169 -9.76 -15.10 26.45
N VAL A 170 -9.25 -13.94 26.87
CA VAL A 170 -8.54 -12.99 25.98
C VAL A 170 -7.23 -13.59 25.43
N SER A 171 -6.48 -14.39 26.20
CA SER A 171 -5.28 -15.08 25.66
C SER A 171 -5.59 -16.11 24.57
N SER A 172 -6.79 -16.69 24.54
CA SER A 172 -7.22 -17.56 23.43
C SER A 172 -7.53 -16.80 22.14
N LEU A 173 -7.65 -15.46 22.20
CA LEU A 173 -7.79 -14.54 21.07
C LEU A 173 -6.46 -14.26 20.34
N THR A 174 -5.33 -14.84 20.75
CA THR A 174 -4.05 -14.78 20.00
C THR A 174 -4.24 -15.11 18.52
N LEU A 175 -5.20 -15.97 18.20
CA LEU A 175 -5.52 -16.33 16.83
C LEU A 175 -6.48 -15.36 16.11
N ASP A 176 -7.32 -14.64 16.86
CA ASP A 176 -8.06 -13.48 16.35
C ASP A 176 -7.12 -12.28 16.13
N HIS A 177 -6.03 -12.18 16.90
CA HIS A 177 -4.95 -11.22 16.67
C HIS A 177 -4.23 -11.54 15.34
N VAL A 178 -3.93 -12.81 15.05
CA VAL A 178 -3.37 -13.22 13.75
C VAL A 178 -4.34 -12.90 12.60
N HIS A 179 -5.64 -13.21 12.76
CA HIS A 179 -6.64 -12.86 11.75
C HIS A 179 -6.64 -11.35 11.46
N THR A 180 -6.65 -10.53 12.52
CA THR A 180 -6.67 -9.08 12.42
C THR A 180 -5.38 -8.55 11.79
N ALA A 181 -4.22 -9.06 12.19
CA ALA A 181 -2.93 -8.70 11.58
C ALA A 181 -2.91 -9.02 10.07
N LEU A 182 -3.36 -10.22 9.67
CA LEU A 182 -3.46 -10.60 8.27
C LEU A 182 -4.45 -9.73 7.46
N ALA A 183 -5.55 -9.30 8.09
CA ALA A 183 -6.50 -8.39 7.46
C ALA A 183 -5.84 -7.04 7.13
N LEU A 184 -4.93 -6.58 8.01
CA LEU A 184 -4.20 -5.30 7.89
C LEU A 184 -2.97 -5.37 6.98
N CYS A 185 -2.44 -6.54 6.62
CA CYS A 185 -1.29 -6.66 5.72
C CYS A 185 -1.55 -6.00 4.36
N THR A 186 -0.67 -5.10 3.93
CA THR A 186 -0.76 -4.42 2.62
C THR A 186 0.35 -4.83 1.67
N THR A 187 1.49 -5.29 2.20
CA THR A 187 2.67 -5.67 1.42
C THR A 187 3.04 -7.15 1.62
N PRO A 188 3.83 -7.74 0.70
CA PRO A 188 4.42 -9.08 0.90
C PRO A 188 5.19 -9.22 2.20
N ARG A 189 5.95 -8.18 2.54
CA ARG A 189 6.79 -8.13 3.73
C ARG A 189 5.97 -8.25 4.99
N ASP A 190 4.84 -7.54 5.07
CA ASP A 190 3.93 -7.62 6.21
C ASP A 190 3.47 -9.06 6.48
N VAL A 191 3.22 -9.85 5.42
CA VAL A 191 2.79 -11.25 5.58
C VAL A 191 3.95 -12.11 6.07
N LEU A 192 5.15 -11.92 5.54
CA LEU A 192 6.35 -12.66 5.96
C LEU A 192 6.72 -12.32 7.41
N ASP A 193 6.55 -11.08 7.83
CA ASP A 193 6.75 -10.65 9.22
C ASP A 193 5.77 -11.39 10.14
N VAL A 194 4.47 -11.43 9.79
CA VAL A 194 3.46 -12.19 10.56
C VAL A 194 3.75 -13.70 10.56
N MET A 195 4.32 -14.27 9.50
CA MET A 195 4.79 -15.67 9.48
C MET A 195 5.95 -15.90 10.45
N ASN A 196 6.94 -14.99 10.48
CA ASN A 196 8.06 -15.07 11.40
C ASN A 196 7.62 -14.89 12.86
N GLU A 197 6.69 -13.97 13.14
CA GLU A 197 6.08 -13.79 14.46
C GLU A 197 5.30 -15.03 14.91
N LEU A 198 4.58 -15.70 14.01
CA LEU A 198 3.89 -16.96 14.30
C LEU A 198 4.88 -18.06 14.74
N VAL A 199 6.01 -18.19 14.04
CA VAL A 199 7.07 -19.17 14.35
C VAL A 199 7.68 -18.85 15.72
N ALA A 200 8.01 -17.58 15.96
CA ALA A 200 8.59 -17.11 17.22
C ALA A 200 7.63 -17.32 18.41
N HIS A 201 6.36 -16.96 18.28
CA HIS A 201 5.35 -17.12 19.32
C HIS A 201 5.11 -18.59 19.67
N LYS A 202 5.20 -19.50 18.69
CA LYS A 202 5.10 -20.94 18.92
C LYS A 202 6.43 -21.57 19.39
N GLY A 203 7.50 -20.80 19.51
CA GLY A 203 8.82 -21.27 19.93
C GLY A 203 9.43 -22.30 18.96
N LEU A 204 9.10 -22.22 17.67
CA LEU A 204 9.53 -23.18 16.66
C LEU A 204 10.85 -22.74 16.01
N THR A 205 11.72 -23.69 15.72
CA THR A 205 12.92 -23.47 14.91
C THR A 205 12.70 -23.93 13.47
N ILE A 206 13.57 -23.48 12.55
CA ILE A 206 13.57 -23.95 11.15
C ILE A 206 13.70 -25.48 11.08
N GLY A 207 14.54 -26.08 11.94
CA GLY A 207 14.69 -27.53 12.03
C GLY A 207 13.44 -28.24 12.54
N ASP A 208 12.63 -27.59 13.37
CA ASP A 208 11.33 -28.13 13.78
C ASP A 208 10.32 -28.11 12.64
N LEU A 209 10.31 -27.03 11.83
CA LEU A 209 9.44 -26.93 10.65
C LEU A 209 9.76 -28.04 9.64
N GLU A 210 11.05 -28.24 9.32
CA GLU A 210 11.51 -29.31 8.44
C GLU A 210 11.11 -30.69 8.98
N ARG A 211 11.41 -30.98 10.25
CA ARG A 211 11.07 -32.27 10.87
C ARG A 211 9.57 -32.54 10.84
N ARG A 212 8.74 -31.52 11.08
CA ARG A 212 7.28 -31.62 11.09
C ARG A 212 6.67 -31.70 9.69
N SER A 213 7.28 -31.09 8.68
CA SER A 213 6.83 -31.22 7.30
C SER A 213 7.21 -32.56 6.69
N GLN A 214 8.38 -33.13 7.05
CA GLN A 214 8.99 -34.29 6.40
C GLN A 214 8.06 -35.50 6.26
N ALA A 215 7.15 -35.72 7.21
CA ALA A 215 6.21 -36.83 7.20
C ALA A 215 5.17 -36.74 6.06
N ALA A 216 4.86 -35.53 5.59
CA ALA A 216 3.90 -35.29 4.52
C ALA A 216 4.56 -34.74 3.25
N TYR A 217 5.60 -33.91 3.40
CA TYR A 217 6.29 -33.21 2.33
C TYR A 217 7.78 -33.03 2.66
N PRO A 218 8.70 -33.60 1.86
CA PRO A 218 10.14 -33.45 2.09
C PRO A 218 10.59 -32.06 1.61
N ILE A 219 10.61 -31.08 2.53
CA ILE A 219 11.11 -29.72 2.28
C ILE A 219 12.34 -29.49 3.17
N SER A 220 13.45 -29.08 2.55
CA SER A 220 14.68 -28.79 3.29
C SER A 220 14.55 -27.55 4.18
N GLY A 221 15.26 -27.54 5.32
CA GLY A 221 15.37 -26.36 6.18
C GLY A 221 15.91 -25.12 5.46
N ALA A 222 16.76 -25.30 4.44
CA ALA A 222 17.26 -24.21 3.61
C ALA A 222 16.14 -23.53 2.80
N THR A 223 15.15 -24.29 2.33
CA THR A 223 13.97 -23.75 1.64
C THR A 223 13.11 -22.94 2.61
N PHE A 224 12.94 -23.39 3.86
CA PHE A 224 12.24 -22.62 4.89
C PHE A 224 12.95 -21.30 5.19
N ALA A 225 14.27 -21.34 5.39
CA ALA A 225 15.07 -20.14 5.62
C ALA A 225 14.99 -19.15 4.45
N HIS A 226 15.08 -19.65 3.22
CA HIS A 226 15.02 -18.83 2.01
C HIS A 226 13.68 -18.11 1.86
N VAL A 227 12.56 -18.81 2.06
CA VAL A 227 11.22 -18.22 1.91
C VAL A 227 10.90 -17.24 3.04
N LEU A 228 11.23 -17.58 4.29
CA LEU A 228 10.96 -16.71 5.44
C LEU A 228 11.86 -15.46 5.50
N GLY A 229 13.05 -15.53 4.92
CA GLY A 229 14.00 -14.42 4.82
C GLY A 229 13.97 -13.68 3.47
N GLY A 230 13.07 -14.06 2.56
CA GLY A 230 12.93 -13.43 1.25
C GLY A 230 12.03 -12.19 1.28
N ASP A 231 11.77 -11.63 0.10
CA ASP A 231 10.84 -10.50 -0.10
C ASP A 231 9.59 -10.88 -0.93
N GLU A 232 9.52 -12.14 -1.39
CA GLU A 232 8.44 -12.64 -2.23
C GLU A 232 7.47 -13.52 -1.46
N LEU A 233 6.18 -13.43 -1.81
CA LEU A 233 5.15 -14.25 -1.19
C LEU A 233 5.29 -15.73 -1.60
N PRO A 234 5.18 -16.67 -0.65
CA PRO A 234 5.27 -18.10 -0.95
C PRO A 234 4.17 -18.57 -1.89
N THR A 235 4.39 -19.70 -2.56
CA THR A 235 3.33 -20.39 -3.31
C THR A 235 2.22 -20.86 -2.37
N THR A 236 1.01 -21.07 -2.90
CA THR A 236 -0.13 -21.54 -2.10
C THR A 236 0.13 -22.92 -1.49
N GLU A 237 0.76 -23.80 -2.25
CA GLU A 237 1.17 -25.13 -1.78
C GLU A 237 2.18 -25.04 -0.64
N TRP A 238 3.25 -24.26 -0.83
CA TRP A 238 4.27 -24.09 0.21
C TRP A 238 3.68 -23.50 1.50
N LEU A 239 2.80 -22.50 1.37
CA LEU A 239 2.14 -21.87 2.51
C LEU A 239 1.29 -22.88 3.30
N ALA A 240 0.57 -23.77 2.62
CA ALA A 240 -0.21 -24.81 3.28
C ALA A 240 0.67 -25.78 4.07
N ILE A 241 1.83 -26.14 3.52
CA ILE A 241 2.81 -27.03 4.18
C ILE A 241 3.39 -26.33 5.41
N PHE A 242 3.77 -25.06 5.28
CA PHE A 242 4.26 -24.25 6.39
C PHE A 242 3.24 -24.14 7.53
N LEU A 243 1.98 -23.80 7.23
CA LEU A 243 0.93 -23.64 8.24
C LEU A 243 0.61 -24.96 8.94
N ARG A 244 0.62 -26.07 8.20
CA ARG A 244 0.47 -27.42 8.78
C ARG A 244 1.66 -27.76 9.68
N ALA A 245 2.89 -27.47 9.29
CA ALA A 245 4.08 -27.68 10.13
C ALA A 245 4.05 -26.82 11.40
N CYS A 246 3.48 -25.61 11.32
CA CYS A 246 3.22 -24.75 12.48
C CYS A 246 2.06 -25.25 13.37
N GLY A 247 1.31 -26.28 12.95
CA GLY A 247 0.14 -26.79 13.66
C GLY A 247 -1.01 -25.76 13.70
N VAL A 248 -1.27 -25.09 12.58
CA VAL A 248 -2.45 -24.24 12.39
C VAL A 248 -3.58 -25.09 11.83
N ASP A 249 -4.78 -24.99 12.41
CA ASP A 249 -5.93 -25.79 11.96
C ASP A 249 -6.38 -25.40 10.55
N GLN A 250 -7.04 -26.33 9.86
CA GLN A 250 -7.44 -26.15 8.46
C GLN A 250 -8.44 -25.00 8.27
N GLU A 251 -9.40 -24.85 9.19
CA GLU A 251 -10.37 -23.74 9.16
C GLU A 251 -9.69 -22.37 9.25
N ARG A 252 -8.57 -22.31 9.96
CA ARG A 252 -7.79 -21.09 10.23
C ARG A 252 -6.77 -20.79 9.13
N THR A 253 -6.54 -21.73 8.22
CA THR A 253 -5.59 -21.61 7.10
C THR A 253 -6.17 -20.75 5.96
N LEU A 254 -7.50 -20.64 5.87
CA LEU A 254 -8.17 -19.90 4.79
C LEU A 254 -7.82 -18.40 4.76
N ILE A 255 -7.74 -17.74 5.91
CA ILE A 255 -7.43 -16.30 5.97
C ILE A 255 -6.01 -16.00 5.47
N TRP A 256 -5.05 -16.90 5.74
CA TRP A 256 -3.69 -16.80 5.21
C TRP A 256 -3.69 -16.84 3.69
N HIS A 257 -4.32 -17.86 3.10
CA HIS A 257 -4.41 -17.99 1.64
C HIS A 257 -5.14 -16.82 0.99
N TYR A 258 -6.22 -16.33 1.61
CA TYR A 258 -6.95 -15.16 1.14
C TYR A 258 -6.05 -13.93 1.10
N THR A 259 -5.35 -13.64 2.20
CA THR A 259 -4.44 -12.49 2.30
C THR A 259 -3.29 -12.57 1.30
N THR A 260 -2.64 -13.74 1.17
CA THR A 260 -1.57 -13.93 0.18
C THR A 260 -2.09 -13.71 -1.24
N THR A 261 -3.28 -14.22 -1.56
CA THR A 261 -3.92 -14.07 -2.87
C THR A 261 -4.29 -12.61 -3.14
N ARG A 262 -4.87 -11.91 -2.16
CA ARG A 262 -5.20 -10.47 -2.25
C ARG A 262 -3.97 -9.65 -2.62
N ILE A 263 -2.85 -9.88 -1.93
CA ILE A 263 -1.61 -9.12 -2.16
C ILE A 263 -0.97 -9.48 -3.50
N LYS A 264 -0.96 -10.77 -3.90
CA LYS A 264 -0.51 -11.17 -5.24
C LYS A 264 -1.32 -10.52 -6.36
N ILE A 265 -2.65 -10.48 -6.23
CA ILE A 265 -3.52 -9.80 -7.20
C ILE A 265 -3.19 -8.30 -7.25
N ALA A 266 -2.98 -7.66 -6.10
CA ALA A 266 -2.56 -6.26 -6.05
C ALA A 266 -1.23 -6.05 -6.79
N GLN A 267 -0.21 -6.87 -6.53
CA GLN A 267 1.07 -6.79 -7.23
C GLN A 267 0.92 -6.97 -8.74
N LEU A 268 0.12 -7.94 -9.19
CA LEU A 268 -0.13 -8.17 -10.61
C LEU A 268 -0.77 -6.94 -11.26
N ARG A 269 -1.78 -6.34 -10.62
CA ARG A 269 -2.44 -5.11 -11.11
C ARG A 269 -1.47 -3.92 -11.19
N HIS A 270 -0.55 -3.81 -10.25
CA HIS A 270 0.47 -2.76 -10.25
C HIS A 270 1.57 -3.01 -11.29
N ARG A 271 1.97 -4.27 -11.54
CA ARG A 271 2.92 -4.64 -12.62
C ARG A 271 2.36 -4.36 -14.02
N THR A 272 1.04 -4.39 -14.20
CA THR A 272 0.38 -4.03 -15.49
C THR A 272 0.22 -2.51 -15.69
N THR A 273 0.55 -1.69 -14.69
CA THR A 273 0.54 -0.24 -14.88
C THR A 273 1.85 0.13 -15.58
N PRO A 274 1.84 0.65 -16.83
CA PRO A 274 3.08 1.09 -17.46
C PRO A 274 3.77 2.12 -16.55
N PRO A 275 5.11 2.10 -16.44
CA PRO A 275 5.82 3.09 -15.64
C PRO A 275 5.36 4.48 -16.04
N PRO A 276 5.25 5.44 -15.10
CA PRO A 276 4.90 6.81 -15.45
C PRO A 276 5.84 7.24 -16.57
N LEU A 277 5.27 7.70 -17.69
CA LEU A 277 6.05 8.23 -18.79
C LEU A 277 6.93 9.34 -18.22
N ILE A 278 8.21 9.03 -17.98
CA ILE A 278 9.22 10.05 -17.72
C ILE A 278 9.18 10.89 -18.99
N PRO A 279 8.87 12.20 -18.90
CA PRO A 279 9.02 13.08 -20.04
C PRO A 279 10.51 13.06 -20.36
N THR A 280 10.92 12.25 -21.33
CA THR A 280 12.23 12.43 -21.92
C THR A 280 12.16 13.80 -22.56
N LEU A 281 12.93 14.74 -22.03
CA LEU A 281 13.35 15.95 -22.76
C LEU A 281 14.25 15.49 -23.91
N GLY A 282 13.70 14.68 -24.82
CA GLY A 282 14.23 14.44 -26.14
C GLY A 282 13.50 15.39 -27.06
N GLU A 283 14.27 16.20 -27.79
CA GLU A 283 13.75 17.04 -28.86
C GLU A 283 12.73 16.27 -29.72
N PRO A 284 11.63 16.90 -30.15
CA PRO A 284 10.62 16.21 -30.92
C PRO A 284 11.26 15.61 -32.18
N GLU A 285 11.34 14.27 -32.23
CA GLU A 285 11.82 13.55 -33.41
C GLU A 285 11.04 14.07 -34.62
N SER A 286 11.76 14.57 -35.63
CA SER A 286 11.14 15.13 -36.82
C SER A 286 10.27 14.07 -37.50
N LYS A 287 9.10 14.49 -38.01
CA LYS A 287 8.14 13.62 -38.72
C LYS A 287 8.80 12.76 -39.82
N ALA A 288 9.95 13.20 -40.34
CA ALA A 288 10.79 12.47 -41.28
C ALA A 288 11.36 11.17 -40.67
N LYS A 289 11.95 11.21 -39.48
CA LYS A 289 12.52 10.03 -38.80
C LYS A 289 11.44 9.02 -38.41
N TYR A 290 10.26 9.49 -38.01
CA TYR A 290 9.12 8.61 -37.72
C TYR A 290 8.64 7.87 -38.98
N ARG A 291 8.52 8.57 -40.11
CA ARG A 291 8.17 7.96 -41.41
C ARG A 291 9.21 6.95 -41.89
N GLU A 292 10.49 7.27 -41.72
CA GLU A 292 11.60 6.39 -42.11
C GLU A 292 11.61 5.10 -41.28
N ARG A 293 11.43 5.19 -39.96
CA ARG A 293 11.27 4.01 -39.09
C ARG A 293 10.04 3.18 -39.44
N MET A 294 8.92 3.82 -39.76
CA MET A 294 7.70 3.12 -40.14
C MET A 294 7.85 2.39 -41.50
N LEU A 295 8.56 2.98 -42.45
CA LEU A 295 8.93 2.34 -43.72
C LEU A 295 9.88 1.16 -43.51
N MET A 296 10.89 1.31 -42.66
CA MET A 296 11.82 0.23 -42.32
C MET A 296 11.11 -0.96 -41.66
N MET A 297 10.14 -0.70 -40.76
CA MET A 297 9.32 -1.77 -40.19
C MET A 297 8.43 -2.44 -41.24
N ALA A 298 7.79 -1.69 -42.13
CA ALA A 298 6.95 -2.25 -43.18
C ALA A 298 7.75 -3.15 -44.15
N LEU A 299 8.97 -2.74 -44.51
CA LEU A 299 9.89 -3.55 -45.32
C LEU A 299 10.34 -4.82 -44.60
N GLY A 300 10.61 -4.75 -43.29
CA GLY A 300 10.94 -5.92 -42.49
C GLY A 300 9.80 -6.95 -42.46
N VAL A 301 8.55 -6.49 -42.26
CA VAL A 301 7.37 -7.37 -42.27
C VAL A 301 7.13 -7.98 -43.65
N ALA A 302 7.30 -7.20 -44.72
CA ALA A 302 7.17 -7.72 -46.09
C ALA A 302 8.21 -8.81 -46.40
N SER A 303 9.47 -8.63 -45.98
CA SER A 303 10.52 -9.65 -46.15
C SER A 303 10.22 -10.95 -45.39
N ILE A 304 9.66 -10.84 -44.18
CA ILE A 304 9.26 -12.02 -43.39
C ILE A 304 8.10 -12.77 -44.06
N LEU A 305 7.10 -12.04 -44.56
CA LEU A 305 5.97 -12.65 -45.27
C LEU A 305 6.40 -13.30 -46.59
N MET A 306 7.37 -12.71 -47.30
CA MET A 306 7.91 -13.30 -48.53
C MET A 306 8.69 -14.59 -48.24
N ALA A 307 9.50 -14.61 -47.17
CA ALA A 307 10.22 -15.81 -46.74
C ALA A 307 9.25 -16.95 -46.37
N ILE A 308 8.17 -16.65 -45.65
CA ILE A 308 7.13 -17.63 -45.28
C ILE A 308 6.43 -18.19 -46.53
N GLY A 309 6.14 -17.34 -47.52
CA GLY A 309 5.53 -17.76 -48.79
C GLY A 309 6.43 -18.68 -49.63
N ILE A 310 7.73 -18.38 -49.69
CA ILE A 310 8.71 -19.20 -50.42
C ILE A 310 8.88 -20.56 -49.74
N SER A 311 8.95 -20.60 -48.40
CA SER A 311 9.02 -21.86 -47.65
C SER A 311 7.76 -22.72 -47.84
N ALA A 312 6.57 -22.12 -47.90
CA ALA A 312 5.33 -22.85 -48.17
C ALA A 312 5.29 -23.45 -49.59
N ALA A 313 5.83 -22.75 -50.59
CA ALA A 313 5.89 -23.25 -51.96
C ALA A 313 6.88 -24.42 -52.15
N GLN A 314 8.00 -24.43 -51.42
CA GLN A 314 8.98 -25.53 -51.48
C GLN A 314 8.47 -26.82 -50.83
N ILE A 315 7.64 -26.71 -49.79
CA ILE A 315 7.03 -27.87 -49.10
C ILE A 315 5.99 -28.58 -49.98
N PHE A 316 5.28 -27.85 -50.87
CA PHE A 316 4.28 -28.43 -51.76
C PHE A 316 4.84 -29.01 -53.06
N ALA A 317 6.10 -28.73 -53.39
CA ALA A 317 6.76 -29.19 -54.61
C ALA A 317 7.71 -30.39 -54.40
N SER A 318 7.77 -30.95 -53.19
CA SER A 318 8.56 -32.14 -52.83
C SER A 318 7.70 -33.38 -52.66
#